data_AF-A0A101WXU0-F1
#
_entry.id   AF-A0A101WXU0-F1
#
_cell.length_a   1.000
_cell.length_b   1.000
_cell.length_c   1.000
_cell.angle_alpha   90.00
_cell.angle_beta   90.00
_cell.angle_gamma   90.00
#
_symmetry.space_group_name_H-M   'P 1'
#
loop_
_entity.id
_entity.type
_entity.pdbx_description
1 polymer ?
#
loop_
_entity_poly.entity_id
_entity_poly.type
_entity_poly.pdbx_seq_one_letter_code
_entity_poly.pdbx_strand_id
1 'polypeptide(L)'
;MLCRAVAVELEVTRELNKLLYSVESAYLGIVREVTEYAVANNVTSATQLQGLFYSKYRSEYQGLHAHLIIQAIRQASGVAKSFVERKKKGLVSKPYPEVRSVSIRFVVTTWSYEEFVKSIAPVRIAISLLGGRREVWLRLHKRFWLYWWRVFEW
;
A
#
# COMPACT_ATOMS: atom_id res chain seq x y z
N MET A 1 -19.95 -12.19 -3.60
CA MET A 1 -19.85 -10.76 -3.97
C MET A 1 -18.72 -10.58 -4.98
N LEU A 2 -19.03 -10.17 -6.21
CA LEU A 2 -18.02 -9.84 -7.22
C LEU A 2 -17.33 -8.52 -6.84
N CYS A 3 -16.10 -8.58 -6.35
CA CYS A 3 -15.27 -7.38 -6.18
C CYS A 3 -14.89 -6.86 -7.57
N ARG A 4 -15.54 -5.78 -8.02
CA ARG A 4 -15.18 -5.10 -9.27
C ARG A 4 -14.10 -4.07 -8.95
N ALA A 5 -12.89 -4.30 -9.44
CA ALA A 5 -11.80 -3.33 -9.36
C ALA A 5 -11.71 -2.56 -10.68
N VAL A 6 -11.56 -1.24 -10.59
CA VAL A 6 -11.32 -0.37 -11.75
C VAL A 6 -9.95 0.25 -11.60
N ALA A 7 -9.09 0.06 -12.60
CA ALA A 7 -7.82 0.77 -12.67
C ALA A 7 -8.08 2.23 -13.05
N VAL A 8 -7.42 3.16 -12.33
CA VAL A 8 -7.54 4.60 -12.53
C VAL A 8 -6.15 5.19 -12.61
N GLU A 9 -5.95 6.19 -13.45
CA GLU A 9 -4.70 6.92 -13.57
C GLU A 9 -4.78 8.22 -12.76
N LEU A 10 -3.68 8.62 -12.14
CA LEU A 10 -3.59 9.84 -11.33
C LEU A 10 -2.75 10.87 -12.10
N GLU A 11 -3.35 12.02 -12.42
CA GLU A 11 -2.59 13.15 -12.94
C GLU A 11 -2.14 14.01 -11.75
N VAL A 12 -0.86 13.91 -11.44
CA VAL A 12 -0.24 14.54 -10.26
C VAL A 12 0.78 15.59 -10.68
N THR A 13 0.92 16.65 -9.89
CA THR A 13 2.04 17.59 -10.08
C THR A 13 3.38 16.89 -9.87
N ARG A 14 4.46 17.42 -10.45
CA ARG A 14 5.79 16.82 -10.33
C ARG A 14 6.24 16.68 -8.88
N GLU A 15 5.90 17.63 -8.02
CA GLU A 15 6.23 17.61 -6.59
C GLU A 15 5.49 16.49 -5.86
N LEU A 16 4.20 16.31 -6.16
CA LEU A 16 3.39 15.27 -5.56
C LEU A 16 3.82 13.88 -6.03
N ASN A 17 4.18 13.74 -7.31
CA ASN A 17 4.72 12.48 -7.83
C ASN A 17 6.00 12.06 -7.08
N LYS A 18 6.92 13.01 -6.85
CA LYS A 18 8.13 12.76 -6.05
C LYS A 18 7.80 12.28 -4.63
N LEU A 19 6.77 12.86 -3.99
CA LEU A 19 6.33 12.42 -2.66
C LEU A 19 5.74 11.02 -2.68
N LEU A 20 4.94 10.68 -3.68
CA LEU A 20 4.38 9.32 -3.84
C LEU A 20 5.50 8.30 -4.03
N TYR A 21 6.48 8.58 -4.88
CA TYR A 21 7.67 7.73 -5.03
C TYR A 21 8.49 7.61 -3.75
N SER A 22 8.61 8.69 -2.97
CA SER A 22 9.30 8.65 -1.68
C SER A 22 8.57 7.73 -0.69
N VAL A 23 7.24 7.78 -0.65
CA VAL A 23 6.42 6.89 0.19
C VAL A 23 6.51 5.45 -0.27
N GLU A 24 6.41 5.21 -1.58
CA GLU A 24 6.57 3.87 -2.17
C GLU A 24 7.95 3.29 -1.85
N SER A 25 9.01 4.08 -2.00
CA SER A 25 10.39 3.65 -1.74
C SER A 25 10.60 3.31 -0.27
N ALA A 26 10.09 4.14 0.64
CA ALA A 26 10.14 3.86 2.08
C ALA A 26 9.36 2.58 2.43
N TYR A 27 8.13 2.44 1.90
CA TYR A 27 7.31 1.26 2.11
C TYR A 27 7.97 -0.02 1.57
N LEU A 28 8.53 0.04 0.36
CA LEU A 28 9.26 -1.06 -0.25
C LEU A 28 10.50 -1.44 0.57
N GLY A 29 11.25 -0.45 1.07
CA GLY A 29 12.40 -0.66 1.96
C GLY A 29 12.03 -1.42 3.22
N ILE A 30 10.98 -0.97 3.91
CA ILE A 30 10.44 -1.64 5.11
C ILE A 30 10.05 -3.09 4.78
N VAL A 31 9.32 -3.32 3.69
CA VAL A 31 8.87 -4.66 3.32
C VAL A 31 10.07 -5.57 3.06
N ARG A 32 11.08 -5.11 2.31
CA ARG A 32 12.29 -5.90 2.00
C ARG A 32 13.03 -6.31 3.27
N GLU A 33 13.39 -5.34 4.11
CA GLU A 33 14.19 -5.59 5.31
C GLU A 33 13.44 -6.53 6.28
N VAL A 34 12.15 -6.26 6.53
CA VAL A 34 11.35 -7.09 7.43
C VAL A 34 11.15 -8.49 6.87
N THR A 35 10.95 -8.64 5.56
CA THR A 35 10.80 -9.95 4.92
C THR A 35 12.10 -10.75 4.97
N GLU A 36 13.25 -10.13 4.70
CA GLU A 36 14.56 -10.78 4.81
C GLU A 36 14.82 -11.28 6.23
N TYR A 37 14.59 -10.42 7.23
CA TYR A 37 14.69 -10.79 8.64
C TYR A 37 13.74 -11.94 9.00
N ALA A 38 12.48 -11.86 8.58
CA ALA A 38 11.45 -12.86 8.86
C ALA A 38 11.83 -14.24 8.33
N VAL A 39 12.36 -14.32 7.10
CA VAL A 39 12.79 -15.59 6.49
C VAL A 39 14.07 -16.11 7.15
N ALA A 40 15.06 -15.24 7.42
CA ALA A 40 16.31 -15.64 8.05
C ALA A 40 16.11 -16.22 9.46
N ASN A 41 15.18 -15.64 10.23
CA ASN A 41 14.91 -16.04 11.61
C ASN A 41 13.70 -16.99 11.76
N ASN A 42 13.08 -17.43 10.66
CA ASN A 42 11.84 -18.22 10.66
C ASN A 42 10.68 -17.58 11.46
N VAL A 43 10.63 -16.24 11.54
CA VAL A 43 9.56 -15.50 12.23
C VAL A 43 8.49 -15.10 11.21
N THR A 44 7.33 -15.76 11.25
CA THR A 44 6.22 -15.47 10.32
C THR A 44 5.08 -14.68 10.94
N SER A 45 5.09 -14.47 12.27
CA SER A 45 4.02 -13.75 12.97
C SER A 45 4.11 -12.24 12.78
N ALA A 46 3.03 -11.64 12.27
CA ALA A 46 2.95 -10.20 12.05
C ALA A 46 3.05 -9.40 13.36
N THR A 47 2.50 -9.91 14.47
CA THR A 47 2.56 -9.22 15.78
C THR A 47 3.97 -9.22 16.35
N GLN A 48 4.71 -10.32 16.19
CA GLN A 48 6.12 -10.39 16.59
C GLN A 48 6.98 -9.43 15.76
N LEU A 49 6.83 -9.44 14.44
CA LEU A 49 7.55 -8.51 13.55
C LEU A 49 7.18 -7.05 13.84
N GLN A 50 5.92 -6.78 14.18
CA GLN A 50 5.51 -5.44 14.61
C GLN A 50 6.21 -5.02 15.90
N GLY A 51 6.28 -5.88 16.91
CA GLY A 51 6.99 -5.59 18.16
C GLY A 51 8.48 -5.28 17.95
N LEU A 52 9.12 -5.96 17.00
CA LEU A 52 10.55 -5.78 16.70
C LEU A 52 10.83 -4.52 15.89
N PHE A 53 10.02 -4.23 14.87
CA PHE A 53 10.35 -3.22 13.86
C PHE A 53 9.57 -1.92 13.96
N TYR A 54 8.42 -1.90 14.64
CA TYR A 54 7.56 -0.72 14.67
C TYR A 54 8.27 0.50 15.24
N SER A 55 8.92 0.37 16.40
CA SER A 55 9.63 1.48 17.05
C SER A 55 10.79 2.00 16.21
N LYS A 56 11.55 1.10 15.55
CA LYS A 56 12.63 1.47 14.63
C LYS A 56 12.11 2.37 13.51
N TYR A 57 11.11 1.89 12.75
CA TYR A 57 10.61 2.64 11.59
C TYR A 57 9.79 3.87 11.98
N ARG A 58 9.16 3.87 13.16
CA ARG A 58 8.45 5.05 13.65
C ARG A 58 9.41 6.20 13.93
N SER A 59 10.61 5.91 14.41
CA SER A 59 11.68 6.89 14.63
C SER A 59 12.39 7.30 13.35
N GLU A 60 12.62 6.36 12.43
CA GLU A 60 13.29 6.62 11.14
C GLU A 60 12.39 7.45 10.19
N TYR A 61 11.10 7.10 10.11
CA TYR A 61 10.14 7.74 9.21
C TYR A 61 9.14 8.58 10.00
N GLN A 62 9.60 9.66 10.65
CA GLN A 62 8.77 10.42 11.58
C GLN A 62 7.48 11.00 10.97
N GLY A 63 7.51 11.38 9.69
CA GLY A 63 6.34 11.91 9.00
C GLY A 63 5.57 10.89 8.16
N LEU A 64 6.02 9.62 8.10
CA LEU A 64 5.23 8.57 7.46
C LEU A 64 4.10 8.17 8.41
N HIS A 65 2.89 8.05 7.86
CA HIS A 65 1.73 7.71 8.66
C HIS A 65 1.92 6.33 9.32
N ALA A 66 1.71 6.23 10.64
CA ALA A 66 1.98 5.02 11.41
C ALA A 66 1.26 3.78 10.86
N HIS A 67 0.06 3.98 10.29
CA HIS A 67 -0.68 2.89 9.63
C HIS A 67 0.08 2.26 8.46
N LEU A 68 0.82 3.04 7.67
CA LEU A 68 1.59 2.54 6.53
C LEU A 68 2.75 1.63 7.00
N ILE A 69 3.38 1.98 8.12
CA ILE A 69 4.43 1.14 8.74
C ILE A 69 3.84 -0.21 9.18
N ILE A 70 2.71 -0.17 9.90
CA ILE A 70 2.02 -1.39 10.36
C ILE A 70 1.57 -2.25 9.17
N GLN A 71 1.06 -1.62 8.11
CA GLN A 71 0.67 -2.32 6.88
C GLN A 71 1.86 -2.96 6.16
N ALA A 72 2.99 -2.25 6.05
CA ALA A 72 4.21 -2.77 5.45
C ALA A 72 4.70 -4.02 6.21
N ILE A 73 4.73 -3.96 7.55
CA ILE A 73 5.14 -5.10 8.39
C ILE A 73 4.19 -6.29 8.22
N ARG A 74 2.88 -6.06 8.17
CA ARG A 74 1.89 -7.11 7.92
C ARG A 74 2.05 -7.73 6.52
N GLN A 75 2.31 -6.92 5.51
CA GLN A 75 2.58 -7.40 4.16
C GLN A 75 3.86 -8.23 4.13
N ALA A 76 4.93 -7.76 4.78
CA ALA A 76 6.20 -8.47 4.88
C ALA A 76 6.05 -9.85 5.54
N SER A 77 5.26 -9.94 6.62
CA SER A 77 4.87 -11.21 7.25
C SER A 77 4.18 -12.16 6.27
N GLY A 78 3.23 -11.65 5.49
CA GLY A 78 2.53 -12.43 4.46
C GLY A 78 3.46 -12.97 3.37
N VAL A 79 4.38 -12.14 2.89
CA VAL A 79 5.40 -12.54 1.89
C VAL A 79 6.33 -13.60 2.47
N ALA A 80 6.85 -13.39 3.68
CA ALA A 80 7.74 -14.33 4.36
C ALA A 80 7.07 -15.70 4.57
N LYS A 81 5.81 -15.69 5.04
CA LYS A 81 5.02 -16.93 5.21
C LYS A 81 4.87 -17.68 3.89
N SER A 82 4.47 -16.99 2.82
CA SER A 82 4.33 -17.59 1.49
C SER A 82 5.65 -18.17 0.97
N PHE A 83 6.76 -17.45 1.17
CA PHE A 83 8.08 -17.89 0.75
C PHE A 83 8.51 -19.17 1.49
N VAL A 84 8.38 -19.21 2.82
CA VAL A 84 8.71 -20.38 3.63
C VAL A 84 7.86 -21.59 3.23
N GLU A 85 6.56 -21.41 3.00
CA GLU A 85 5.66 -22.48 2.53
C GLU A 85 6.08 -23.03 1.17
N ARG A 86 6.43 -22.16 0.22
CA ARG A 86 6.89 -22.58 -1.11
C ARG A 86 8.26 -23.25 -1.06
N LYS A 87 9.17 -22.79 -0.19
CA LYS A 87 10.48 -23.41 0.05
C LYS A 87 10.33 -24.82 0.61
N LYS A 88 9.42 -25.03 1.57
CA LYS A 88 9.10 -26.37 2.10
C LYS A 88 8.56 -27.32 1.03
N LYS A 89 7.86 -26.80 0.02
CA LYS A 89 7.36 -27.56 -1.14
C LYS A 89 8.42 -27.77 -2.24
N GLY A 90 9.65 -27.30 -2.07
CA GLY A 90 10.69 -27.38 -3.10
C GLY A 90 10.45 -26.48 -4.32
N LEU A 91 9.50 -25.53 -4.25
CA LEU A 91 9.13 -24.66 -5.36
C LEU A 91 10.03 -23.42 -5.50
N VAL A 92 10.96 -23.24 -4.57
CA VAL A 92 11.86 -22.08 -4.51
C VAL A 92 13.28 -22.58 -4.30
N SER A 93 14.16 -22.25 -5.24
CA SER A 93 15.60 -22.54 -5.16
C SER A 93 16.39 -21.42 -4.47
N LYS A 94 15.86 -20.19 -4.46
CA LYS A 94 16.56 -19.03 -3.89
C LYS A 94 16.66 -19.12 -2.37
N PRO A 95 17.80 -18.70 -1.78
CA PRO A 95 17.94 -18.68 -0.33
C PRO A 95 17.08 -17.59 0.34
N TYR A 96 16.83 -16.47 -0.36
CA TYR A 96 16.08 -15.31 0.13
C TYR A 96 14.94 -14.89 -0.82
N PRO A 97 13.89 -14.24 -0.29
CA PRO A 97 12.81 -13.63 -1.07
C PRO A 97 13.24 -12.30 -1.71
N GLU A 98 12.84 -12.06 -2.97
CA GLU A 98 13.07 -10.79 -3.67
C GLU A 98 11.75 -10.04 -3.86
N VAL A 99 11.56 -8.95 -3.12
CA VAL A 99 10.38 -8.08 -3.27
C VAL A 99 10.71 -6.97 -4.28
N ARG A 100 10.20 -7.10 -5.51
CA ARG A 100 10.44 -6.11 -6.59
C ARG A 100 9.49 -4.91 -6.52
N SER A 101 8.23 -5.14 -6.18
CA SER A 101 7.18 -4.12 -6.11
C SER A 101 6.26 -4.37 -4.93
N VAL A 102 5.56 -3.32 -4.52
CA VAL A 102 4.61 -3.32 -3.41
C VAL A 102 3.30 -2.69 -3.86
N SER A 103 2.22 -3.05 -3.19
CA SER A 103 0.92 -2.41 -3.37
C SER A 103 0.46 -1.88 -2.04
N ILE A 104 0.30 -0.57 -1.95
CA ILE A 104 -0.20 0.09 -0.75
C ILE A 104 -1.72 0.09 -0.82
N ARG A 105 -2.38 -0.46 0.21
CA ARG A 105 -3.84 -0.49 0.30
C ARG A 105 -4.30 0.52 1.32
N PHE A 106 -5.21 1.40 0.93
CA PHE A 106 -5.86 2.29 1.87
C PHE A 106 -7.28 1.81 2.15
N VAL A 107 -7.74 1.99 3.40
CA VAL A 107 -9.11 1.64 3.80
C VAL A 107 -10.03 2.81 3.48
N VAL A 108 -11.25 2.53 3.04
CA VAL A 108 -12.26 3.54 2.64
C VAL A 108 -12.50 4.57 3.74
N THR A 109 -12.47 4.18 5.02
CA THR A 109 -12.69 5.08 6.16
C THR A 109 -11.51 6.02 6.43
N THR A 110 -10.35 5.80 5.82
CA THR A 110 -9.22 6.74 5.85
C THR A 110 -9.36 7.82 4.76
N TRP A 111 -10.43 7.77 3.97
CA TRP A 111 -10.74 8.60 2.80
C TRP A 111 -12.12 9.26 3.00
N SER A 112 -12.32 10.49 2.54
CA SER A 112 -13.65 11.13 2.48
C SER A 112 -14.38 10.67 1.21
N TYR A 113 -15.00 9.48 1.25
CA TYR A 113 -15.87 9.01 0.15
C TYR A 113 -17.04 9.98 -0.14
N GLU A 114 -17.48 10.75 0.85
CA GLU A 114 -18.52 11.79 0.67
C GLU A 114 -18.10 12.93 -0.26
N GLU A 115 -16.82 13.30 -0.33
CA GLU A 115 -16.34 14.30 -1.29
C GLU A 115 -16.25 13.71 -2.70
N PHE A 116 -15.98 12.41 -2.81
CA PHE A 116 -15.88 11.65 -4.07
C PHE A 116 -17.22 11.49 -4.80
N VAL A 117 -18.33 11.26 -4.08
CA VAL A 117 -19.66 11.10 -4.69
C VAL A 117 -20.27 12.44 -5.12
N LYS A 118 -19.89 13.54 -4.45
CA LYS A 118 -20.38 14.90 -4.77
C LYS A 118 -19.72 15.50 -6.03
N SER A 119 -18.62 14.94 -6.53
CA SER A 119 -17.95 15.44 -7.73
C SER A 119 -18.54 14.86 -9.02
N ILE A 120 -19.38 15.64 -9.69
CA ILE A 120 -19.88 15.39 -11.07
C ILE A 120 -18.85 15.85 -12.14
N ALA A 121 -17.70 16.40 -11.70
CA ALA A 121 -16.58 16.90 -12.50
C ALA A 121 -15.27 16.17 -12.08
N PRO A 122 -14.08 16.40 -12.72
CA PRO A 122 -12.90 15.55 -12.52
C PRO A 122 -12.61 15.31 -11.03
N VAL A 123 -12.42 14.04 -10.67
CA VAL A 123 -12.47 13.60 -9.27
C VAL A 123 -11.26 14.13 -8.52
N ARG A 124 -11.49 14.88 -7.43
CA ARG A 124 -10.44 15.36 -6.51
C ARG A 124 -10.31 14.37 -5.35
N ILE A 125 -9.10 13.85 -5.10
CA ILE A 125 -8.77 13.06 -3.90
C ILE A 125 -7.93 13.91 -2.97
N ALA A 126 -8.34 14.02 -1.70
CA ALA A 126 -7.49 14.50 -0.63
C ALA A 126 -6.61 13.36 -0.07
N ILE A 127 -5.31 13.37 -0.37
CA ILE A 127 -4.34 12.41 0.15
C ILE A 127 -3.60 13.05 1.33
N SER A 128 -3.62 12.39 2.49
CA SER A 128 -2.78 12.77 3.64
C SER A 128 -1.40 12.11 3.49
N LEU A 129 -0.39 12.88 3.11
CA LEU A 129 1.00 12.41 2.96
C LEU A 129 1.93 13.11 3.96
N LEU A 130 3.20 12.70 3.95
CA LEU A 130 4.34 13.41 4.57
C LEU A 130 4.23 14.93 4.25
N GLY A 131 3.88 15.75 5.24
CA GLY A 131 3.78 17.21 5.11
C GLY A 131 2.38 17.80 4.87
N GLY A 132 1.29 17.03 5.04
CA GLY A 132 -0.08 17.56 5.12
C GLY A 132 -1.10 16.89 4.20
N ARG A 133 -2.33 17.42 4.19
CA ARG A 133 -3.38 17.03 3.24
C ARG A 133 -3.17 17.74 1.91
N ARG A 134 -3.19 17.00 0.81
CA ARG A 134 -3.09 17.54 -0.55
C ARG A 134 -4.18 16.97 -1.42
N GLU A 135 -4.77 17.83 -2.25
CA GLU A 135 -5.79 17.43 -3.21
C GLU A 135 -5.19 17.13 -4.58
N VAL A 136 -5.71 16.08 -5.22
CA VAL A 136 -5.14 15.48 -6.42
C VAL A 136 -6.22 15.14 -7.42
N TRP A 137 -5.99 15.41 -8.70
CA TRP A 137 -6.93 15.05 -9.75
C TRP A 137 -6.73 13.61 -10.22
N LEU A 138 -7.82 12.84 -10.25
CA LEU A 138 -7.86 11.53 -10.90
C LEU A 138 -8.26 11.67 -12.36
N ARG A 139 -7.49 11.01 -13.23
CA ARG A 139 -7.91 10.72 -14.59
C ARG A 139 -8.58 9.35 -14.63
N LEU A 140 -9.90 9.38 -14.62
CA LEU A 140 -10.73 8.18 -14.67
C LEU A 140 -10.57 7.47 -16.01
N HIS A 141 -10.13 6.20 -15.94
CA HIS A 141 -10.00 5.35 -17.13
C HIS A 141 -11.36 5.14 -17.80
N LYS A 142 -11.42 4.93 -19.13
CA LYS A 142 -12.69 4.77 -19.87
C LYS A 142 -13.62 3.69 -19.27
N ARG A 143 -13.03 2.63 -18.69
CA ARG A 143 -13.78 1.57 -18.00
C ARG A 143 -14.51 2.04 -16.74
N PHE A 144 -14.02 3.08 -16.07
CA PHE A 144 -14.72 3.67 -14.94
C PHE A 144 -16.09 4.21 -15.36
N TRP A 145 -16.13 4.98 -16.45
CA TRP A 145 -17.37 5.53 -17.00
C TRP A 145 -18.37 4.44 -17.42
N LEU A 146 -17.86 3.31 -17.95
CA LEU A 146 -18.69 2.14 -18.28
C LEU A 146 -19.36 1.48 -17.07
N TYR A 147 -18.85 1.67 -15.84
CA TYR A 147 -19.42 1.10 -14.63
C TYR A 147 -19.97 2.15 -13.65
N TRP A 148 -19.79 3.45 -13.93
CA TRP A 148 -20.17 4.56 -13.07
C TRP A 148 -21.66 4.58 -12.69
N TRP A 149 -22.52 4.33 -13.67
CA TRP A 149 -23.98 4.27 -13.50
C TRP A 149 -24.44 3.11 -12.60
N ARG A 150 -23.68 2.01 -12.51
CA ARG A 150 -24.00 0.89 -11.60
C ARG A 150 -23.62 1.16 -10.13
N VAL A 151 -22.96 2.26 -9.84
CA VAL A 151 -22.64 2.68 -8.46
C VAL A 151 -23.85 3.36 -7.81
N PHE A 152 -24.79 3.89 -8.59
CA PHE A 152 -26.01 4.57 -8.10
C PHE A 152 -27.22 3.64 -7.87
N GLU A 153 -27.12 2.34 -8.16
CA GLU A 153 -28.20 1.34 -7.94
C GLU A 153 -28.16 0.70 -6.52
N TRP A 154 -27.69 1.42 -5.50
CA TRP A 154 -27.70 0.96 -4.10
C TRP A 154 -28.53 1.86 -3.20
#